data_AF-A0A413NIP8-F1
#
_entry.id   AF-A0A413NIP8-F1
#
_cell.length_a   1.000
_cell.length_b   1.000
_cell.length_c   1.000
_cell.angle_alpha   90.00
_cell.angle_beta   90.00
_cell.angle_gamma   90.00
#
_symmetry.space_group_name_H-M   'P 1'
#
loop_
_entity.id
_entity.type
_entity.pdbx_description
1 polymer ?
#
loop_
_entity_poly.entity_id
_entity_poly.type
_entity_poly.pdbx_seq_one_letter_code
_entity_poly.pdbx_strand_id
1 'polypeptide(L)'
;MKHYFNDLGTPRRYLRDDQVPPPYRIPYRCLYSVNVDNLFMAGRNISVSHIALSSTRVQNTTGMMGEVVAVAAALCKKYNCLPREVYTKHLNELLDSLK
;
A
#
# COMPACT_ATOMS: atom_id res chain seq x y z
N MET A 1 -3.92 15.88 0.38
CA MET A 1 -4.77 15.40 1.49
C MET A 1 -4.52 13.90 1.68
N LYS A 2 -3.55 13.53 2.53
CA LYS A 2 -3.05 12.15 2.65
C LYS A 2 -3.95 11.34 3.61
N HIS A 3 -4.78 10.46 3.07
CA HIS A 3 -5.29 9.23 3.71
C HIS A 3 -5.70 9.37 5.20
N TYR A 4 -6.86 9.99 5.42
CA TYR A 4 -7.39 10.32 6.75
C TYR A 4 -8.44 9.35 7.30
N PHE A 5 -8.76 8.26 6.58
CA PHE A 5 -9.81 7.34 6.99
C PHE A 5 -9.21 6.02 7.44
N ASN A 6 -9.09 5.87 8.76
CA ASN A 6 -9.30 4.57 9.41
C ASN A 6 -10.81 4.46 9.70
N ASP A 7 -11.33 3.26 9.81
CA ASP A 7 -12.75 2.97 10.10
C ASP A 7 -13.24 3.56 11.45
N LEU A 8 -12.31 4.07 12.26
CA LEU A 8 -12.50 4.67 13.58
C LEU A 8 -12.63 6.21 13.57
N GLY A 9 -12.47 6.88 12.42
CA GLY A 9 -12.68 8.34 12.30
C GLY A 9 -11.64 9.26 12.99
N THR A 10 -10.62 8.71 13.66
CA THR A 10 -9.59 9.51 14.36
C THR A 10 -8.43 9.91 13.44
N PRO A 11 -8.00 11.18 13.40
CA PRO A 11 -6.81 11.58 12.66
C PRO A 11 -5.55 10.91 13.22
N ARG A 12 -4.78 10.27 12.32
CA ARG A 12 -3.68 9.32 12.59
C ARG A 12 -2.52 9.83 13.48
N ARG A 13 -2.48 11.12 13.85
CA ARG A 13 -1.45 11.70 14.73
C ARG A 13 -1.55 11.22 16.19
N TYR A 14 -2.64 10.53 16.56
CA TYR A 14 -2.92 10.08 17.93
C TYR A 14 -3.20 8.57 18.08
N LEU A 15 -3.06 7.77 17.03
CA LEU A 15 -3.27 6.32 17.16
C LEU A 15 -2.08 5.72 17.90
N ARG A 16 -2.34 5.23 19.11
CA ARG A 16 -1.40 4.43 19.89
C ARG A 16 -1.45 2.98 19.42
N ASP A 17 -0.40 2.21 19.68
CA ASP A 17 -0.28 0.82 19.20
C ASP A 17 -1.41 -0.09 19.72
N ASP A 18 -2.04 0.24 20.86
CA ASP A 18 -3.22 -0.46 21.42
C ASP A 18 -4.50 -0.26 20.59
N GLN A 19 -4.55 0.77 19.74
CA GLN A 19 -5.75 1.15 18.98
C GLN A 19 -5.81 0.52 17.58
N VAL A 20 -4.76 -0.20 17.17
CA VAL A 20 -4.71 -0.92 15.88
C VAL A 20 -4.57 -2.40 16.19
N PRO A 21 -5.68 -3.15 16.31
CA PRO A 21 -5.61 -4.57 16.63
C PRO A 21 -4.85 -5.31 15.53
N PRO A 22 -3.76 -6.03 15.85
CA PRO A 22 -3.10 -6.90 14.89
C PRO A 22 -4.02 -8.10 14.56
N PRO A 23 -4.05 -8.58 13.31
CA PRO A 23 -3.21 -8.17 12.18
C PRO A 23 -3.77 -6.95 11.41
N TYR A 24 -2.91 -5.96 11.13
CA TYR A 24 -3.23 -4.86 10.23
C TYR A 24 -2.65 -5.09 8.83
N ARG A 25 -3.31 -4.55 7.81
CA ARG A 25 -2.89 -4.66 6.41
C ARG A 25 -2.18 -3.38 5.95
N ILE A 26 -1.20 -3.55 5.05
CA ILE A 26 -0.51 -2.43 4.42
C ILE A 26 -1.36 -1.98 3.21
N PRO A 27 -1.80 -0.71 3.15
CA PRO A 27 -2.64 -0.24 2.06
C PRO A 27 -1.83 -0.11 0.76
N TYR A 28 -2.35 -0.60 -0.36
CA TYR A 28 -1.71 -0.49 -1.68
C TYR A 28 -1.25 0.93 -2.04
N ARG A 29 -2.00 1.95 -1.60
CA ARG A 29 -1.69 3.35 -1.90
C ARG A 29 -0.37 3.88 -1.31
N CYS A 30 0.30 3.15 -0.40
CA CYS A 30 1.65 3.53 0.05
C CYS A 30 2.77 3.01 -0.86
N LEU A 31 2.43 2.19 -1.87
CA LEU A 31 3.39 1.53 -2.76
C LEU A 31 3.68 2.35 -4.04
N TYR A 32 3.11 3.54 -4.20
CA TYR A 32 3.40 4.41 -5.34
C TYR A 32 3.64 5.85 -4.92
N SER A 33 4.37 6.60 -5.75
CA SER A 33 4.69 8.00 -5.49
C SER A 33 3.49 8.91 -5.70
N VAL A 34 3.37 9.95 -4.87
CA VAL A 34 2.34 10.99 -5.06
C VAL A 34 2.77 11.99 -6.14
N ASN A 35 4.08 12.21 -6.30
CA ASN A 35 4.64 13.29 -7.12
C ASN A 35 5.14 12.83 -8.49
N VAL A 36 5.64 11.59 -8.57
CA VAL A 36 6.18 11.03 -9.81
C VAL A 36 5.19 10.00 -10.31
N ASP A 37 4.59 10.29 -11.46
CA ASP A 37 3.70 9.35 -12.12
C ASP A 37 4.49 8.14 -12.62
N ASN A 38 3.87 6.96 -12.58
CA ASN A 38 4.50 5.69 -12.95
C ASN A 38 5.69 5.23 -12.09
N LEU A 39 5.80 5.70 -10.83
CA LEU A 39 6.81 5.23 -9.89
C LEU A 39 6.20 4.35 -8.80
N PHE A 40 6.57 3.07 -8.81
CA PHE A 40 6.33 2.12 -7.73
C PHE A 40 7.48 2.08 -6.72
N MET A 41 7.14 1.81 -5.47
CA MET A 41 8.04 1.64 -4.34
C MET A 41 7.59 0.45 -3.51
N ALA A 42 8.50 -0.48 -3.26
CA ALA A 42 8.27 -1.62 -2.36
C ALA A 42 9.47 -1.79 -1.42
N GLY A 43 9.19 -2.12 -0.17
CA GLY A 43 10.21 -2.40 0.84
C GLY A 43 10.53 -1.20 1.73
N ARG A 44 11.81 -0.87 1.91
CA ARG A 44 12.23 0.10 2.95
C ARG A 44 12.08 1.58 2.56
N ASN A 45 11.72 1.85 1.31
CA ASN A 45 11.58 3.18 0.73
C ASN A 45 10.14 3.73 0.78
N ILE A 46 9.17 2.94 1.25
CA ILE A 46 7.76 3.35 1.28
C ILE A 46 7.44 4.27 2.47
N SER A 47 6.43 5.11 2.30
CA SER A 47 5.96 6.02 3.35
C SER A 47 5.03 5.29 4.32
N VAL A 48 5.45 5.14 5.58
CA VAL A 48 4.72 4.44 6.64
C VAL A 48 4.60 5.28 7.92
N SER A 49 3.61 4.97 8.76
CA SER A 49 3.51 5.54 10.11
C SER A 49 4.42 4.80 11.09
N HIS A 50 4.74 5.43 12.24
CA HIS A 50 5.51 4.81 13.33
C HIS A 50 5.05 3.38 13.68
N ILE A 51 3.74 3.17 13.82
CA ILE A 51 3.12 1.87 14.13
C ILE A 51 3.51 0.76 13.14
N ALA A 52 3.61 1.09 11.85
CA ALA A 52 3.90 0.14 10.77
C ALA A 52 5.38 0.10 10.38
N LEU A 53 6.21 0.99 10.95
CA LEU A 53 7.61 1.12 10.59
C LEU A 53 8.42 -0.14 10.89
N SER A 54 8.15 -0.77 12.04
CA SER A 54 8.81 -2.00 12.45
C SER A 54 8.43 -3.18 11.56
N SER A 55 7.13 -3.37 11.30
CA SER A 55 6.62 -4.53 10.54
C SER A 55 7.00 -4.49 9.07
N THR A 56 6.93 -3.33 8.41
CA THR A 56 7.27 -3.15 6.99
C THR A 56 8.74 -3.40 6.67
N ARG A 57 9.61 -3.41 7.70
CA ARG A 57 11.06 -3.67 7.57
C ARG A 57 11.44 -5.13 7.76
N VAL A 58 10.47 -6.00 8.09
CA VAL A 58 10.69 -7.45 8.13
C VAL A 58 10.77 -7.99 6.69
N GLN A 59 11.64 -8.96 6.43
CA GLN A 59 11.84 -9.48 5.07
C GLN A 59 10.57 -10.09 4.48
N ASN A 60 9.78 -10.79 5.30
CA ASN A 60 8.53 -11.41 4.86
C ASN A 60 7.51 -10.37 4.33
N THR A 61 7.30 -9.27 5.07
CA THR A 61 6.40 -8.20 4.63
C THR A 61 6.93 -7.46 3.42
N THR A 62 8.25 -7.26 3.35
CA THR A 62 8.93 -6.69 2.18
C THR A 62 8.69 -7.55 0.93
N GLY A 63 8.79 -8.88 1.06
CA GLY A 63 8.50 -9.83 -0.01
C GLY A 63 7.06 -9.72 -0.51
N MET A 64 6.08 -9.75 0.40
CA MET A 64 4.66 -9.60 0.05
C MET A 64 4.38 -8.26 -0.66
N MET A 65 5.00 -7.15 -0.24
CA MET A 65 4.85 -5.87 -0.94
C MET A 65 5.43 -5.92 -2.35
N GLY A 66 6.57 -6.60 -2.55
CA GLY A 66 7.18 -6.79 -3.86
C GLY A 66 6.29 -7.56 -4.81
N GLU A 67 5.64 -8.63 -4.33
CA GLU A 67 4.67 -9.41 -5.09
C GLU A 67 3.49 -8.56 -5.56
N VAL A 68 2.87 -7.82 -4.65
CA VAL A 68 1.74 -6.94 -4.97
C VAL A 68 2.14 -5.89 -6.01
N VAL A 69 3.32 -5.29 -5.90
CA VAL A 69 3.82 -4.32 -6.87
C VAL A 69 4.11 -4.96 -8.23
N ALA A 70 4.62 -6.19 -8.26
CA ALA A 70 4.87 -6.90 -9.52
C ALA A 70 3.56 -7.17 -10.29
N VAL A 71 2.53 -7.65 -9.60
CA VAL A 71 1.20 -7.87 -10.19
C VAL A 71 0.60 -6.54 -10.65
N ALA A 72 0.70 -5.48 -9.84
CA ALA A 72 0.22 -4.16 -10.21
C ALA A 72 0.92 -3.60 -11.46
N ALA A 73 2.23 -3.78 -11.57
CA ALA A 73 3.01 -3.36 -12.73
C ALA A 73 2.60 -4.13 -14.00
N ALA A 74 2.31 -5.43 -13.88
CA ALA A 74 1.78 -6.22 -14.99
C ALA A 74 0.41 -5.69 -15.45
N LEU A 75 -0.48 -5.31 -14.53
CA LEU A 75 -1.76 -4.69 -14.84
C LEU A 75 -1.60 -3.30 -15.47
N CYS A 76 -0.67 -2.47 -14.98
CA CYS A 76 -0.33 -1.18 -15.58
C CYS A 76 0.05 -1.36 -17.06
N LYS A 77 0.87 -2.36 -17.37
CA LYS A 77 1.28 -2.68 -18.74
C LYS A 77 0.12 -3.21 -19.58
N LYS A 78 -0.72 -4.09 -19.03
CA LYS A 78 -1.87 -4.70 -19.72
C LYS A 78 -2.92 -3.66 -20.13
N TYR A 79 -3.22 -2.71 -19.25
CA TYR A 79 -4.27 -1.71 -19.45
C TYR A 79 -3.73 -0.33 -19.86
N ASN A 80 -2.41 -0.22 -20.09
CA ASN A 80 -1.72 1.04 -20.35
C ASN A 80 -2.13 2.16 -19.38
N CYS A 81 -2.14 1.83 -18.08
CA CYS A 81 -2.65 2.69 -17.02
C CYS A 81 -1.58 3.02 -15.99
N LEU A 82 -1.79 4.10 -15.24
CA LEU A 82 -0.87 4.52 -14.19
C LEU A 82 -1.08 3.72 -12.89
N PRO A 83 -0.06 3.63 -12.00
CA PRO A 83 -0.17 2.98 -10.69
C PRO A 83 -1.38 3.42 -9.85
N ARG A 84 -1.77 4.69 -10.00
CA ARG A 84 -2.94 5.29 -9.34
C ARG A 84 -4.25 4.74 -9.90
N GLU A 85 -4.30 4.51 -11.21
CA GLU A 85 -5.49 4.00 -11.89
C GLU A 85 -5.75 2.54 -11.57
N VAL A 86 -4.71 1.76 -11.29
CA VAL A 86 -4.86 0.39 -10.77
C VAL A 86 -5.69 0.40 -9.50
N TYR A 87 -5.43 1.32 -8.57
CA TYR A 87 -6.20 1.43 -7.32
C TYR A 87 -7.66 1.83 -7.55
N THR A 88 -7.95 2.69 -8.55
CA THR A 88 -9.31 3.21 -8.76
C THR A 88 -10.16 2.36 -9.69
N LYS A 89 -9.55 1.70 -10.68
CA LYS A 89 -10.26 1.00 -11.78
C LYS A 89 -10.05 -0.52 -11.77
N HIS A 90 -8.87 -1.00 -11.34
CA HIS A 90 -8.48 -2.42 -11.49
C HIS A 90 -8.16 -3.08 -10.14
N LEU A 91 -8.65 -2.54 -9.02
CA LEU A 91 -8.32 -3.05 -7.69
C LEU A 91 -8.84 -4.47 -7.46
N ASN A 92 -10.05 -4.77 -7.95
CA ASN A 92 -10.63 -6.11 -7.83
C ASN A 92 -9.80 -7.16 -8.58
N GLU A 93 -9.36 -6.84 -9.79
CA GLU A 93 -8.51 -7.74 -10.60
C GLU A 93 -7.14 -7.97 -9.95
N LEU A 94 -6.57 -6.93 -9.33
CA LEU A 94 -5.35 -7.07 -8.55
C LEU A 94 -5.56 -8.00 -7.34
N LEU A 95 -6.66 -7.84 -6.60
CA LEU A 95 -6.95 -8.71 -5.45
C LEU A 95 -7.25 -10.15 -5.87
N ASP A 96 -7.93 -10.37 -7.00
CA ASP A 96 -8.20 -11.71 -7.53
C ASP A 96 -6.93 -12.41 -7.99
N SER A 97 -5.94 -11.66 -8.49
CA SER A 97 -4.64 -12.19 -8.91
C SER A 97 -3.72 -12.59 -7.73
N LEU A 98 -4.08 -12.20 -6.50
CA LEU A 98 -3.31 -12.45 -5.27
C LEU A 98 -3.97 -13.50 -4.35
N LYS A 99 -5.03 -14.16 -4.83
CA LYS A 99 -5.68 -15.31 -4.17
C LYS A 99 -4.96 -16.60 -4.50
#